data_AF-A0A363NV07-F1
#
_entry.id   AF-A0A363NV07-F1
#
_cell.length_a   1.000
_cell.length_b   1.000
_cell.length_c   1.000
_cell.angle_alpha   90.00
_cell.angle_beta   90.00
_cell.angle_gamma   90.00
#
_symmetry.space_group_name_H-M   'P 1'
#
loop_
_entity.id
_entity.type
_entity.pdbx_description
1 polymer ?
#
loop_
_entity_poly.entity_id
_entity_poly.type
_entity_poly.pdbx_seq_one_letter_code
_entity_poly.pdbx_strand_id
1 'polypeptide(L)'
;MKILIKIILLLLAVQLSFAQSIPESVKLAFAGVWQYKTKYQTNTVKIHFEPGTDYALFTDIGSGMAPAKTLKANIKGKLLLIPAVQNENDEIELQIINEKLYLHATPVLWDANGKRLQSQDAQKVQRIFKRVKRL
;
A
#
# COMPACT_ATOMS: atom_id res chain seq x y z
N MET A 1 19.82 -33.53 33.85
CA MET A 1 20.20 -32.12 33.57
C MET A 1 20.68 -31.86 32.13
N LYS A 2 21.55 -32.68 31.53
CA LYS A 2 22.14 -32.40 30.20
C LYS A 2 21.14 -32.38 29.02
N ILE A 3 20.06 -33.16 29.09
CA ILE A 3 19.06 -33.25 28.01
C ILE A 3 18.10 -32.05 28.03
N LEU A 4 17.71 -31.59 29.22
CA LEU A 4 16.80 -30.45 29.39
C LEU A 4 17.42 -29.16 28.82
N ILE A 5 18.72 -28.95 29.05
CA ILE A 5 19.47 -27.80 28.54
C ILE A 5 19.54 -27.82 27.00
N LYS A 6 19.68 -29.00 26.37
CA LYS A 6 19.68 -29.14 24.91
C LYS A 6 18.33 -28.82 24.27
N ILE A 7 17.22 -29.16 24.94
CA ILE A 7 15.87 -28.86 24.46
C ILE A 7 15.57 -27.36 24.54
N ILE A 8 16.02 -26.70 25.61
CA ILE A 8 15.87 -25.24 25.78
C ILE A 8 16.68 -24.47 24.70
N LEU A 9 17.89 -24.93 24.39
CA LEU A 9 18.71 -24.37 23.31
C LEU A 9 18.09 -24.59 21.91
N LEU A 10 17.43 -25.71 21.68
CA LEU A 10 16.73 -25.98 20.42
C LEU A 10 15.50 -25.08 20.23
N LEU A 11 14.77 -24.77 21.31
CA LEU A 11 13.59 -23.88 21.30
C LEU A 11 13.95 -22.40 21.09
N LEU A 12 15.11 -21.94 21.56
CA LEU A 12 15.60 -20.58 21.33
C LEU A 12 16.05 -20.33 19.87
N ALA A 13 16.47 -21.37 19.16
CA ALA A 13 16.91 -21.25 17.76
C ALA A 13 15.75 -21.05 16.75
N VAL A 14 14.51 -21.37 17.14
CA VAL A 14 13.33 -21.26 16.25
C VAL A 14 12.74 -19.84 16.24
N GLN A 15 13.23 -18.93 17.10
CA GLN A 15 12.71 -17.57 17.20
C GLN A 15 13.36 -16.54 16.28
N LEU A 16 14.15 -16.96 15.29
CA LEU A 16 14.50 -16.10 14.16
C LEU A 16 13.29 -15.93 13.24
N SER A 17 12.24 -15.30 13.78
CA SER A 17 11.12 -14.79 13.00
C SER A 17 11.69 -13.89 11.91
N PHE A 18 11.60 -14.36 10.67
CA PHE A 18 11.93 -13.58 9.49
C PHE A 18 11.06 -12.32 9.53
N ALA A 19 11.66 -11.18 9.90
CA ALA A 19 11.20 -9.90 9.42
C ALA A 19 11.33 -9.98 7.90
N GLN A 20 10.25 -10.34 7.22
CA GLN A 20 10.25 -10.51 5.78
C GLN A 20 10.40 -9.10 5.20
N SER A 21 11.65 -8.70 4.95
CA SER A 21 11.95 -7.42 4.31
C SER A 21 11.26 -7.41 2.96
N ILE A 22 10.63 -6.28 2.63
CA ILE A 22 9.93 -6.13 1.36
C ILE A 22 10.95 -6.39 0.24
N PRO A 23 10.65 -7.32 -0.70
CA PRO A 23 11.56 -7.59 -1.80
C PRO A 23 11.87 -6.30 -2.57
N GLU A 24 13.15 -6.05 -2.83
CA GLU A 24 13.60 -4.84 -3.53
C GLU A 24 12.94 -4.69 -4.91
N SER A 25 12.69 -5.81 -5.59
CA SER A 25 11.95 -5.84 -6.85
C SER A 25 10.54 -5.25 -6.74
N VAL A 26 9.84 -5.47 -5.61
CA VAL A 26 8.53 -4.85 -5.34
C VAL A 26 8.70 -3.36 -5.11
N LYS A 27 9.70 -2.95 -4.31
CA LYS A 27 9.99 -1.53 -4.08
C LYS A 27 10.23 -0.79 -5.40
N LEU A 28 11.13 -1.31 -6.24
CA LEU A 28 11.46 -0.74 -7.55
C LEU A 28 10.26 -0.74 -8.51
N ALA A 29 9.43 -1.80 -8.48
CA ALA A 29 8.24 -1.87 -9.31
C ALA A 29 7.24 -0.76 -8.98
N PHE A 30 7.06 -0.41 -7.70
CA PHE A 30 6.11 0.64 -7.31
C PHE A 30 6.72 2.05 -7.30
N ALA A 31 7.99 2.18 -6.92
CA ALA A 31 8.65 3.48 -6.72
C ALA A 31 8.65 4.32 -8.01
N GLY A 32 8.13 5.54 -7.92
CA GLY A 32 8.02 6.41 -9.08
C GLY A 32 6.91 7.44 -8.99
N VAL A 33 6.77 8.19 -10.08
CA VAL A 33 5.65 9.10 -10.33
C VAL A 33 4.79 8.50 -11.42
N TRP A 34 3.49 8.51 -11.17
CA TRP A 34 2.47 7.84 -11.97
C TRP A 34 1.37 8.85 -12.31
N GLN A 35 0.88 8.79 -13.55
CA GLN A 35 -0.16 9.70 -14.03
C GLN A 35 -1.33 8.96 -14.65
N TYR A 36 -2.53 9.37 -14.29
CA TYR A 36 -3.80 9.01 -14.91
C TYR A 36 -4.37 10.25 -15.60
N LYS A 37 -4.51 10.19 -16.92
CA LYS A 37 -5.00 11.32 -17.72
C LYS A 37 -6.44 11.06 -18.16
N THR A 38 -7.29 12.05 -17.93
CA THR A 38 -8.63 12.14 -18.51
C THR A 38 -8.67 13.31 -19.50
N LYS A 39 -9.80 13.53 -20.16
CA LYS A 39 -9.98 14.68 -21.06
C LYS A 39 -9.76 16.04 -20.37
N TYR A 40 -10.06 16.13 -19.08
CA TYR A 40 -10.12 17.42 -18.36
C TYR A 40 -9.03 17.59 -17.29
N GLN A 41 -8.42 16.49 -16.84
CA GLN A 41 -7.48 16.53 -15.72
C GLN A 41 -6.45 15.41 -15.83
N THR A 42 -5.25 15.69 -15.29
CA THR A 42 -4.22 14.69 -15.03
C THR A 42 -4.10 14.51 -13.53
N ASN A 43 -4.43 13.32 -13.02
CA ASN A 43 -4.18 12.97 -11.64
C ASN A 43 -2.77 12.35 -11.53
N THR A 44 -1.96 12.86 -10.62
CA THR A 44 -0.60 12.41 -10.38
C THR A 44 -0.47 11.79 -8.99
N VAL A 45 0.17 10.63 -8.90
CA VAL A 45 0.53 10.01 -7.62
C VAL A 45 2.03 9.72 -7.59
N LYS A 46 2.64 9.86 -6.41
CA LYS A 46 4.05 9.51 -6.16
C LYS A 46 4.10 8.40 -5.13
N ILE A 47 4.84 7.34 -5.43
CA ILE A 47 5.09 6.24 -4.50
C ILE A 47 6.59 6.20 -4.23
N HIS A 48 6.97 6.19 -2.96
CA HIS A 48 8.36 6.02 -2.54
C HIS A 48 8.46 5.21 -1.24
N PHE A 49 9.64 4.65 -0.98
CA PHE A 49 9.93 3.83 0.20
C PHE A 49 11.03 4.52 0.98
N GLU A 50 10.83 4.70 2.28
CA GLU A 50 11.87 5.24 3.16
C GLU A 50 12.86 4.13 3.55
N PRO A 51 14.16 4.46 3.69
CA PRO A 51 15.13 3.49 4.21
C PRO A 51 14.72 3.00 5.60
N GLY A 52 14.76 1.69 5.81
CA GLY A 52 14.45 1.08 7.10
C GLY A 52 12.96 0.95 7.43
N THR A 53 12.05 1.35 6.54
CA THR A 53 10.61 1.16 6.74
C THR A 53 10.05 -0.05 6.00
N ASP A 54 8.96 -0.57 6.53
CA ASP A 54 8.18 -1.71 6.04
C ASP A 54 6.89 -1.26 5.31
N TYR A 55 6.78 0.02 4.97
CA TYR A 55 5.66 0.61 4.26
C TYR A 55 6.12 1.47 3.08
N ALA A 56 5.21 1.76 2.16
CA ALA A 56 5.38 2.76 1.12
C ALA A 56 4.65 4.05 1.50
N LEU A 57 5.19 5.19 1.09
CA LEU A 57 4.50 6.47 1.14
C LEU A 57 3.82 6.71 -0.21
N PHE A 58 2.49 6.71 -0.18
CA PHE A 58 1.62 7.04 -1.31
C PHE A 58 1.19 8.50 -1.19
N THR A 59 1.67 9.35 -2.09
CA THR A 59 1.28 10.76 -2.15
C THR A 59 0.36 10.98 -3.34
N ASP A 60 -0.92 11.27 -3.08
CA ASP A 60 -1.87 11.77 -4.09
C ASP A 60 -1.65 13.27 -4.26
N ILE A 61 -1.11 13.66 -5.41
CA ILE A 61 -0.88 15.06 -5.80
C ILE A 61 -2.13 15.60 -6.52
N GLY A 62 -3.02 14.71 -6.99
CA GLY A 62 -4.20 15.08 -7.74
C GLY A 62 -3.86 15.81 -9.04
N SER A 63 -4.71 16.78 -9.38
CA SER A 63 -4.53 17.70 -10.51
C SER A 63 -3.77 18.98 -10.15
N GLY A 64 -3.29 19.10 -8.90
CA GLY A 64 -2.72 20.35 -8.36
C GLY A 64 -3.76 21.37 -7.88
N MET A 65 -5.05 21.08 -7.97
CA MET A 65 -6.13 21.95 -7.49
C MET A 65 -6.35 21.85 -5.96
N ALA A 66 -6.04 20.70 -5.38
CA ALA A 66 -6.14 20.45 -3.95
C ALA A 66 -4.75 20.15 -3.36
N PRO A 67 -4.52 20.40 -2.05
CA PRO A 67 -3.29 20.00 -1.39
C PRO A 67 -3.02 18.50 -1.54
N ALA A 68 -1.75 18.14 -1.74
CA ALA A 68 -1.37 16.75 -1.84
C ALA A 68 -1.58 16.02 -0.50
N LYS A 69 -2.09 14.79 -0.54
CA LYS A 69 -2.29 13.95 0.64
C LYS A 69 -1.32 12.78 0.60
N THR A 70 -0.60 12.54 1.70
CA THR A 70 0.28 11.37 1.83
C THR A 70 -0.32 10.36 2.81
N LEU A 71 -0.37 9.10 2.38
CA LEU A 71 -0.88 7.97 3.14
C LEU A 71 0.20 6.89 3.22
N LYS A 72 0.18 6.12 4.31
CA LYS A 72 1.01 4.93 4.47
C LYS A 72 0.32 3.75 3.79
N ALA A 73 1.03 3.08 2.89
CA ALA A 73 0.58 1.88 2.23
C ALA A 73 1.39 0.67 2.72
N ASN A 74 0.71 -0.28 3.34
CA ASN A 74 1.29 -1.51 3.84
C ASN A 74 1.52 -2.49 2.69
N ILE A 75 2.57 -3.29 2.77
CA ILE A 75 2.86 -4.28 1.74
C ILE A 75 2.26 -5.64 2.12
N LYS A 76 1.48 -6.20 1.18
CA LYS A 76 0.90 -7.54 1.31
C LYS A 76 1.24 -8.35 0.06
N GLY A 77 2.37 -9.05 0.09
CA GLY A 77 2.90 -9.78 -1.06
C GLY A 77 3.30 -8.83 -2.20
N LYS A 78 2.54 -8.85 -3.30
CA LYS A 78 2.76 -7.98 -4.49
C LYS A 78 1.82 -6.77 -4.54
N LEU A 79 1.06 -6.53 -3.47
CA LEU A 79 0.10 -5.44 -3.36
C LEU A 79 0.59 -4.40 -2.35
N LEU A 80 0.29 -3.13 -2.63
CA LEU A 80 0.25 -2.12 -1.57
C LEU A 80 -1.21 -1.90 -1.16
N LEU A 81 -1.46 -1.89 0.13
CA LEU A 81 -2.77 -1.72 0.73
C LEU A 81 -2.77 -0.47 1.62
N ILE A 82 -3.69 0.45 1.36
CA ILE A 82 -3.98 1.57 2.24
C ILE A 82 -5.32 1.27 2.90
N PRO A 83 -5.35 0.98 4.21
CA PRO A 83 -6.61 0.69 4.90
C PRO A 83 -7.49 1.95 4.92
N ALA A 84 -8.80 1.75 4.85
CA ALA A 84 -9.76 2.83 5.02
C ALA A 84 -9.66 3.43 6.42
N VAL A 85 -9.71 4.75 6.50
CA VAL A 85 -9.79 5.51 7.75
C VAL A 85 -10.99 6.44 7.65
N GLN A 86 -11.86 6.40 8.66
CA GLN A 86 -13.11 7.15 8.68
C GLN A 86 -12.84 8.64 8.46
N ASN A 87 -13.61 9.26 7.56
CA ASN A 87 -13.49 10.67 7.16
C ASN A 87 -12.15 11.06 6.52
N GLU A 88 -11.29 10.11 6.20
CA GLU A 88 -9.96 10.37 5.66
C GLU A 88 -9.75 9.76 4.27
N ASN A 89 -10.02 8.46 4.12
CA ASN A 89 -9.83 7.77 2.84
C ASN A 89 -10.63 6.47 2.76
N ASP A 90 -10.93 6.09 1.53
CA ASP A 90 -11.43 4.77 1.18
C ASP A 90 -10.33 3.71 1.30
N GLU A 91 -10.72 2.44 1.21
CA GLU A 91 -9.76 1.34 1.15
C GLU A 91 -9.13 1.32 -0.25
N ILE A 92 -7.80 1.34 -0.33
CA ILE A 92 -7.09 1.41 -1.61
C ILE A 92 -6.17 0.21 -1.75
N GLU A 93 -6.29 -0.49 -2.87
CA GLU A 93 -5.39 -1.55 -3.30
C GLU A 93 -4.61 -1.10 -4.53
N LEU A 94 -3.30 -1.33 -4.51
CA LEU A 94 -2.39 -0.98 -5.60
C LEU A 94 -1.67 -2.22 -6.10
N GLN A 95 -1.66 -2.41 -7.42
CA GLN A 95 -0.97 -3.51 -8.08
C GLN A 95 -0.22 -3.02 -9.32
N ILE A 96 0.97 -3.57 -9.56
CA ILE A 96 1.66 -3.40 -10.85
C ILE A 96 1.29 -4.58 -11.76
N ILE A 97 0.72 -4.26 -12.93
CA ILE A 97 0.43 -5.23 -13.99
C ILE A 97 0.90 -4.62 -15.31
N ASN A 98 1.78 -5.33 -16.03
CA ASN A 98 2.35 -4.88 -17.31
C ASN A 98 2.88 -3.44 -17.25
N GLU A 99 3.71 -3.16 -16.24
CA GLU A 99 4.33 -1.85 -15.96
C GLU A 99 3.37 -0.67 -15.69
N LYS A 100 2.07 -0.94 -15.56
CA LYS A 100 1.06 0.05 -15.18
C LYS A 100 0.67 -0.14 -13.73
N LEU A 101 0.36 0.97 -13.07
CA LEU A 101 -0.15 0.97 -11.69
C LEU A 101 -1.68 0.94 -11.74
N TYR A 102 -2.24 -0.17 -11.29
CA TYR A 102 -3.67 -0.34 -11.09
C TYR A 102 -3.97 0.10 -9.65
N LEU A 103 -4.83 1.11 -9.53
CA LEU A 103 -5.38 1.57 -8.27
C LEU A 103 -6.84 1.16 -8.24
N HIS A 104 -7.21 0.44 -7.20
CA HIS A 104 -8.59 0.15 -6.89
C HIS A 104 -8.97 0.81 -5.58
N ALA A 105 -10.01 1.64 -5.60
CA ALA A 105 -10.58 2.25 -4.41
C ALA A 105 -11.95 1.62 -4.13
N THR A 106 -12.14 1.11 -2.93
CA THR A 106 -13.40 0.54 -2.47
C THR A 106 -13.97 1.45 -1.38
N PRO A 107 -15.12 2.11 -1.63
CA PRO A 107 -15.78 2.92 -0.62
C PRO A 107 -16.14 2.10 0.62
N VAL A 108 -15.85 2.65 1.79
CA VAL A 108 -16.17 2.03 3.07
C VAL A 108 -17.21 2.86 3.80
N LEU A 109 -18.32 2.22 4.16
CA LEU A 109 -19.35 2.83 4.99
C LEU A 109 -18.98 2.68 6.46
N TRP A 110 -19.29 3.71 7.24
CA TRP A 110 -19.05 3.76 8.68
C TRP A 110 -20.38 4.07 9.38
N ASP A 111 -20.62 3.43 10.53
CA ASP A 111 -21.69 3.86 11.42
C ASP A 111 -21.27 5.08 12.25
N ALA A 112 -22.21 5.62 13.02
CA ALA A 112 -21.97 6.77 13.89
C ALA A 112 -20.91 6.53 14.98
N ASN A 113 -20.60 5.27 15.29
CA ASN A 113 -19.61 4.88 16.30
C ASN A 113 -18.23 4.57 15.68
N GLY A 114 -18.06 4.78 14.37
CA GLY A 114 -16.83 4.47 13.66
C GLY A 114 -16.60 2.99 13.39
N LYS A 115 -17.64 2.16 13.48
CA LYS A 115 -17.57 0.76 13.06
C LYS A 115 -17.83 0.67 11.56
N ARG A 116 -16.98 -0.11 10.87
CA ARG A 116 -17.15 -0.41 9.44
C ARG A 116 -18.47 -1.15 9.21
N LEU A 117 -19.36 -0.53 8.45
CA LEU A 117 -20.49 -1.17 7.79
C LEU A 117 -19.96 -1.84 6.50
N GLN A 118 -20.62 -2.89 6.01
CA GLN A 118 -20.09 -3.74 4.93
C GLN A 118 -19.42 -2.98 3.78
N SER A 119 -18.32 -3.53 3.27
CA SER A 119 -17.62 -3.02 2.08
C SER A 119 -18.56 -3.04 0.88
N GLN A 120 -18.60 -1.95 0.11
CA GLN A 120 -19.38 -1.90 -1.13
C GLN A 120 -18.50 -2.27 -2.32
N ASP A 121 -18.15 -3.55 -2.44
CA ASP A 121 -17.31 -4.05 -3.54
C ASP A 121 -17.91 -3.75 -4.92
N ALA A 122 -19.25 -3.67 -5.02
CA ALA A 122 -19.95 -3.26 -6.24
C ALA A 122 -19.64 -1.82 -6.68
N GLN A 123 -19.12 -0.97 -5.79
CA GLN A 123 -18.73 0.41 -6.05
C GLN A 123 -17.22 0.59 -6.23
N LYS A 124 -16.46 -0.51 -6.38
CA LYS A 124 -15.01 -0.46 -6.57
C LYS A 124 -14.65 0.33 -7.82
N VAL A 125 -13.91 1.43 -7.63
CA VAL A 125 -13.44 2.28 -8.72
C VAL A 125 -12.03 1.87 -9.10
N GLN A 126 -11.81 1.55 -10.38
CA GLN A 126 -10.49 1.23 -10.91
C GLN A 126 -9.91 2.42 -11.69
N ARG A 127 -8.63 2.74 -11.46
CA ARG A 127 -7.84 3.71 -12.23
C ARG A 127 -6.52 3.08 -12.63
N ILE A 128 -6.10 3.31 -13.88
CA ILE A 128 -4.87 2.75 -14.42
C ILE A 128 -3.92 3.91 -14.73
N PHE A 129 -2.81 3.96 -14.01
CA PHE A 129 -1.80 5.00 -14.15
C PHE A 129 -0.63 4.50 -15.01
N LYS A 130 -0.06 5.43 -15.78
CA LYS A 130 1.19 5.22 -16.53
C LYS A 130 2.35 5.83 -15.76
N ARG A 131 3.50 5.15 -15.72
CA ARG A 131 4.70 5.70 -15.09
C ARG A 131 5.24 6.83 -15.95
N VAL A 132 5.59 7.95 -15.32
CA VAL A 132 6.21 9.10 -15.98
C VAL A 132 7.62 9.41 -15.45
N LYS A 133 7.95 8.92 -14.25
CA LYS A 133 9.30 9.05 -13.67
C LYS A 133 9.60 7.88 -12.73
N ARG A 134 10.85 7.37 -12.76
CA ARG A 134 11.38 6.42 -11.77
C ARG A 134 12.07 7.20 -10.63
N LEU A 135 12.04 6.63 -9.43
CA LEU A 135 12.74 7.15 -8.24
C LEU A 135 13.84 6.19 -7.82
#